data_AF-A0A7C6YMW3-F1
#
_entry.id   AF-A0A7C6YMW3-F1
#
_cell.length_a   1.000
_cell.length_b   1.000
_cell.length_c   1.000
_cell.angle_alpha   90.00
_cell.angle_beta   90.00
_cell.angle_gamma   90.00
#
_symmetry.space_group_name_H-M   'P 1'
#
loop_
_entity.id
_entity.type
_entity.pdbx_description
1 polymer ?
#
loop_
_entity_poly.entity_id
_entity_poly.type
_entity_poly.pdbx_seq_one_letter_code
_entity_poly.pdbx_strand_id
1 'polypeptide(L)'
;MGKHIKRKSRPGVLIFVFMLWVVLAILTVQVWRTPLVEEETVKENSVILLSNYDYVAEVEPCTLYPEGGVQKASGVIFPLITEKLTVSVETKLSAEKPVSAQGSYRLILQLTAEDLWTKDFPLAAEKSFIVQGQSGNIIKEEVVLDLEEIKEFIAQVEKETDNSRRTYFIAVKPELVGTLVYNQQMLPLQEENFLQFSYEPKEIKLEGEQDFFTDLTFEKKIKKQQSFVFAGKSFSLVKARRLFTGLALLFLVWWV
;
A
#
# COMPACT_ATOMS: atom_id res chain seq x y z
N MET A 1 -79.09 30.88 -15.27
CA MET A 1 -78.84 31.97 -14.30
C MET A 1 -77.68 31.57 -13.37
N GLY A 2 -76.43 31.67 -13.86
CA GLY A 2 -75.25 31.18 -13.12
C GLY A 2 -74.65 32.26 -12.23
N LYS A 3 -74.63 32.05 -10.90
CA LYS A 3 -73.91 32.93 -9.97
C LYS A 3 -72.40 32.69 -10.11
N HIS A 4 -71.71 33.56 -10.85
CA HIS A 4 -70.24 33.65 -10.79
C HIS A 4 -69.82 34.08 -9.38
N ILE A 5 -69.36 33.12 -8.58
CA ILE A 5 -68.78 33.37 -7.26
C ILE A 5 -67.43 34.08 -7.49
N LYS A 6 -67.41 35.42 -7.38
CA LYS A 6 -66.17 36.21 -7.38
C LYS A 6 -65.37 35.89 -6.11
N ARG A 7 -64.51 34.88 -6.19
CA ARG A 7 -63.59 34.46 -5.13
C ARG A 7 -62.57 35.58 -4.89
N LYS A 8 -62.87 36.45 -3.92
CA LYS A 8 -62.02 37.60 -3.54
C LYS A 8 -60.72 37.10 -2.87
N SER A 9 -59.75 36.71 -3.69
CA SER A 9 -58.41 36.35 -3.22
C SER A 9 -57.77 37.55 -2.53
N ARG A 10 -57.22 37.33 -1.32
CA ARG A 10 -56.42 38.35 -0.63
C ARG A 10 -55.02 38.32 -1.24
N PRO A 11 -54.45 39.45 -1.72
CA PRO A 11 -53.19 39.45 -2.46
C PRO A 11 -52.02 38.86 -1.66
N GLY A 12 -51.99 39.04 -0.33
CA GLY A 12 -50.99 38.43 0.54
C GLY A 12 -50.99 36.89 0.53
N VAL A 13 -52.13 36.24 0.25
CA VAL A 13 -52.19 34.77 0.13
C VAL A 13 -51.49 34.28 -1.13
N LEU A 14 -51.61 35.01 -2.24
CA LEU A 14 -50.93 34.69 -3.50
C LEU A 14 -49.41 34.83 -3.38
N ILE A 15 -48.95 35.91 -2.74
CA ILE A 15 -47.50 36.13 -2.48
C ILE A 15 -46.94 35.02 -1.58
N PHE A 16 -47.66 34.63 -0.53
CA PHE A 16 -47.24 33.54 0.36
C PHE A 16 -47.16 32.19 -0.38
N VAL A 17 -48.15 31.86 -1.21
CA VAL A 17 -48.14 30.62 -2.02
C VAL A 17 -47.00 30.63 -3.03
N PHE A 18 -46.70 31.76 -3.68
CA PHE A 18 -45.58 31.87 -4.61
C PHE A 18 -44.23 31.63 -3.90
N MET A 19 -44.01 32.27 -2.75
CA MET A 19 -42.79 32.06 -1.96
C MET A 19 -42.63 30.60 -1.54
N LEU A 20 -43.72 29.93 -1.12
CA LEU A 20 -43.71 28.50 -0.78
C LEU A 20 -43.35 27.63 -1.99
N TRP A 21 -43.88 27.94 -3.18
CA TRP A 21 -43.55 27.22 -4.41
C TRP A 21 -42.07 27.37 -4.80
N VAL A 22 -41.50 28.58 -4.70
CA VAL A 22 -40.07 28.81 -4.96
C VAL A 22 -39.19 27.97 -4.04
N VAL A 23 -39.52 27.90 -2.75
CA VAL A 23 -38.79 27.04 -1.78
C VAL A 23 -38.88 25.56 -2.16
N LEU A 24 -40.07 25.07 -2.54
CA LEU A 24 -40.26 23.69 -3.00
C LEU A 24 -39.48 23.38 -4.30
N ALA A 25 -39.39 24.33 -5.23
CA ALA A 25 -38.61 24.19 -6.45
C ALA A 25 -37.11 24.06 -6.14
N ILE A 26 -36.57 24.91 -5.25
CA ILE A 26 -35.17 24.85 -4.80
C ILE A 26 -34.85 23.51 -4.13
N LEU A 27 -35.71 23.05 -3.21
CA LEU A 27 -35.56 21.74 -2.56
C LEU A 27 -35.62 20.59 -3.56
N THR A 28 -36.50 20.66 -4.57
CA THR A 28 -36.57 19.67 -5.64
C THR A 28 -35.24 19.60 -6.41
N VAL A 29 -34.67 20.75 -6.81
CA VAL A 29 -33.38 20.79 -7.51
C VAL A 29 -32.25 20.22 -6.65
N GLN A 30 -32.19 20.53 -5.35
CA GLN A 30 -31.20 19.96 -4.43
C GLN A 30 -31.30 18.43 -4.35
N VAL A 31 -32.51 17.91 -4.12
CA VAL A 31 -32.81 16.47 -3.97
C VAL A 31 -32.57 15.66 -5.26
N TRP A 32 -32.63 16.31 -6.42
CA TRP A 32 -32.26 15.71 -7.70
C TRP A 32 -30.75 15.79 -8.02
N ARG A 33 -30.03 16.80 -7.51
CA ARG A 33 -28.56 16.89 -7.60
C ARG A 33 -27.85 15.88 -6.70
N THR A 34 -28.40 15.56 -5.53
CA THR A 34 -27.90 14.48 -4.67
C THR A 34 -27.96 13.14 -5.41
N PRO A 35 -26.85 12.37 -5.55
CA PRO A 35 -26.88 11.08 -6.23
C PRO A 35 -27.75 10.06 -5.45
N LEU A 36 -28.37 9.12 -6.15
CA LEU A 36 -29.27 8.15 -5.50
C LEU A 36 -28.52 7.10 -4.68
N VAL A 37 -27.28 6.82 -5.08
CA VAL A 37 -26.39 5.82 -4.51
C VAL A 37 -25.03 6.49 -4.37
N GLU A 38 -24.43 6.31 -3.20
CA GLU A 38 -23.04 6.63 -2.92
C GLU A 38 -22.26 5.31 -2.86
N GLU A 39 -21.05 5.28 -3.43
CA GLU A 39 -20.14 4.15 -3.29
C GLU A 39 -19.26 4.43 -2.07
N GLU A 40 -19.51 3.70 -0.98
CA GLU A 40 -18.68 3.73 0.23
C GLU A 40 -17.67 2.57 0.11
N THR A 41 -16.37 2.88 0.04
CA THR A 41 -15.31 1.87 0.15
C THR A 41 -15.14 1.46 1.60
N VAL A 42 -15.30 0.17 1.87
CA VAL A 42 -15.15 -0.43 3.20
C VAL A 42 -14.01 -1.44 3.17
N LYS A 43 -13.07 -1.32 4.11
CA LYS A 43 -12.00 -2.30 4.35
C LYS A 43 -12.63 -3.66 4.69
N GLU A 44 -12.43 -4.65 3.81
CA GLU A 44 -12.99 -6.00 3.98
C GLU A 44 -11.98 -6.96 4.61
N ASN A 45 -10.67 -6.78 4.38
CA ASN A 45 -9.59 -7.54 5.00
C ASN A 45 -8.28 -6.74 4.99
N SER A 46 -7.41 -6.93 5.99
CA SER A 46 -6.00 -6.48 5.97
C SER A 46 -5.06 -7.67 5.82
N VAL A 47 -3.98 -7.48 5.08
CA VAL A 47 -2.84 -8.40 5.00
C VAL A 47 -1.56 -7.62 5.28
N ILE A 48 -0.84 -7.99 6.33
CA ILE A 48 0.45 -7.44 6.71
C ILE A 48 1.53 -8.40 6.23
N LEU A 49 2.53 -7.88 5.52
CA LEU A 49 3.81 -8.53 5.31
C LEU A 49 4.79 -7.98 6.35
N LEU A 50 5.45 -8.88 7.07
CA LEU A 50 6.53 -8.59 7.98
C LEU A 50 7.80 -9.24 7.43
N SER A 51 8.77 -8.45 7.01
CA SER A 51 10.07 -8.93 6.54
C SER A 51 11.15 -8.54 7.53
N ASN A 52 11.77 -9.55 8.13
CA ASN A 52 12.88 -9.42 9.07
C ASN A 52 14.18 -9.89 8.40
N TYR A 53 15.24 -9.15 8.67
CA TYR A 53 16.58 -9.40 8.16
C TYR A 53 17.57 -9.50 9.31
N ASP A 54 18.27 -10.62 9.44
CA ASP A 54 19.39 -10.79 10.38
C ASP A 54 20.68 -11.07 9.62
N TYR A 55 21.84 -10.78 10.22
CA TYR A 55 23.13 -11.01 9.57
C TYR A 55 24.23 -11.42 10.55
N VAL A 56 25.12 -12.29 10.07
CA VAL A 56 26.30 -12.78 10.79
C VAL A 56 27.53 -12.72 9.89
N ALA A 57 28.66 -12.35 10.47
CA ALA A 57 29.94 -12.22 9.78
C ALA A 57 30.83 -13.43 10.11
N GLU A 58 31.44 -14.05 9.10
CA GLU A 58 32.46 -15.09 9.26
C GLU A 58 33.85 -14.42 9.32
N VAL A 59 34.49 -14.45 10.49
CA VAL A 59 35.68 -13.65 10.81
C VAL A 59 36.95 -14.51 10.91
N GLU A 60 38.04 -14.01 10.33
CA GLU A 60 39.40 -14.56 10.40
C GLU A 60 39.93 -14.58 11.84
N PRO A 61 40.61 -15.67 12.28
CA PRO A 61 41.41 -15.66 13.49
C PRO A 61 42.48 -14.56 13.48
N CYS A 62 42.26 -13.50 14.24
CA CYS A 62 43.10 -12.31 14.26
C CYS A 62 43.28 -11.76 15.69
N THR A 63 44.07 -10.69 15.86
CA THR A 63 44.34 -10.09 17.18
C THR A 63 43.08 -9.61 17.92
N LEU A 64 42.01 -9.24 17.19
CA LEU A 64 40.72 -8.84 17.78
C LEU A 64 39.80 -10.04 18.06
N TYR A 65 39.93 -11.11 17.26
CA TYR A 65 39.09 -12.32 17.33
C TYR A 65 39.99 -13.56 17.26
N PRO A 66 40.66 -13.97 18.37
CA PRO A 66 41.71 -15.01 18.31
C PRO A 66 41.24 -16.39 17.85
N GLU A 67 39.95 -16.69 18.01
CA GLU A 67 39.31 -17.95 17.58
C GLU A 67 38.58 -17.78 16.23
N GLY A 68 38.45 -16.56 15.71
CA GLY A 68 37.67 -16.23 14.52
C GLY A 68 36.19 -16.62 14.62
N GLY A 69 35.68 -17.21 13.54
CA GLY A 69 34.38 -17.88 13.48
C GLY A 69 33.20 -16.95 13.19
N VAL A 70 31.99 -17.51 13.29
CA VAL A 70 30.74 -16.79 12.99
C VAL A 70 30.36 -15.89 14.17
N GLN A 71 30.36 -14.58 13.93
CA GLN A 71 30.01 -13.56 14.91
C GLN A 71 28.72 -12.86 14.51
N LYS A 72 27.80 -12.62 15.46
CA LYS A 72 26.65 -11.76 15.21
C LYS A 72 27.12 -10.31 15.13
N ALA A 73 27.17 -9.79 13.91
CA ALA A 73 27.64 -8.45 13.64
C ALA A 73 26.66 -7.43 14.23
N SER A 74 27.12 -6.70 15.25
CA SER A 74 26.35 -5.73 16.02
C SER A 74 27.03 -4.37 15.96
N GLY A 75 27.15 -3.84 14.74
CA GLY A 75 27.84 -2.59 14.43
C GLY A 75 28.73 -2.70 13.21
N VAL A 76 29.96 -2.20 13.32
CA VAL A 76 30.94 -2.14 12.22
C VAL A 76 31.56 -3.52 11.96
N ILE A 77 31.48 -3.99 10.72
CA ILE A 77 32.20 -5.17 10.22
C ILE A 77 33.51 -4.71 9.58
N PHE A 78 34.59 -5.45 9.78
CA PHE A 78 35.91 -5.12 9.21
C PHE A 78 36.20 -6.02 7.98
N PRO A 79 36.12 -5.50 6.74
CA PRO A 79 36.25 -6.31 5.52
C PRO A 79 37.64 -6.95 5.33
N LEU A 80 38.66 -6.46 6.05
CA LEU A 80 40.02 -7.02 6.03
C LEU A 80 40.17 -8.33 6.81
N ILE A 81 39.21 -8.65 7.70
CA ILE A 81 39.22 -9.86 8.55
C ILE A 81 37.89 -10.61 8.46
N THR A 82 37.01 -10.26 7.52
CA THR A 82 35.71 -10.92 7.32
C THR A 82 35.72 -11.53 5.93
N GLU A 83 35.60 -12.85 5.84
CA GLU A 83 35.52 -13.54 4.54
C GLU A 83 34.12 -13.39 3.95
N LYS A 84 33.10 -13.68 4.77
CA LYS A 84 31.72 -13.84 4.30
C LYS A 84 30.73 -13.15 5.23
N LEU A 85 29.64 -12.68 4.64
CA LEU A 85 28.52 -12.09 5.35
C LEU A 85 27.26 -12.90 5.02
N THR A 86 26.77 -13.67 5.98
CA THR A 86 25.55 -14.47 5.82
C THR A 86 24.35 -13.64 6.28
N VAL A 87 23.39 -13.44 5.38
CA VAL A 87 22.15 -12.71 5.63
C VAL A 87 20.98 -13.68 5.63
N SER A 88 20.19 -13.67 6.71
CA SER A 88 18.94 -14.40 6.84
C SER A 88 17.77 -13.48 6.48
N VAL A 89 16.89 -13.92 5.59
CA VAL A 89 15.71 -13.18 5.12
C VAL A 89 14.46 -13.99 5.46
N GLU A 90 13.60 -13.46 6.33
CA GLU A 90 12.34 -14.10 6.70
C GLU A 90 11.13 -13.15 6.49
N THR A 91 10.36 -13.42 5.43
CA THR A 91 9.12 -12.71 5.09
C THR A 91 7.91 -13.52 5.53
N LYS A 92 7.13 -12.98 6.47
CA LYS A 92 5.89 -13.57 6.99
C LYS A 92 4.67 -12.80 6.53
N LEU A 93 3.67 -13.52 6.04
CA LEU A 93 2.33 -13.01 5.79
C LEU A 93 1.46 -13.23 7.03
N SER A 94 0.68 -12.21 7.38
CA SER A 94 -0.36 -12.24 8.42
C SER A 94 -1.62 -11.54 7.90
N ALA A 95 -2.80 -12.12 8.06
CA ALA A 95 -4.05 -11.59 7.54
C ALA A 95 -5.18 -11.71 8.56
N GLU A 96 -6.05 -10.69 8.65
CA GLU A 96 -7.19 -10.72 9.58
C GLU A 96 -8.15 -11.88 9.26
N LYS A 97 -8.37 -12.13 7.97
CA LYS A 97 -9.19 -13.24 7.44
C LYS A 97 -8.36 -14.08 6.45
N PRO A 98 -8.66 -15.38 6.31
CA PRO A 98 -7.91 -16.27 5.42
C PRO A 98 -7.77 -15.73 3.99
N VAL A 99 -6.54 -15.73 3.48
CA VAL A 99 -6.21 -15.38 2.08
C VAL A 99 -5.45 -16.53 1.42
N SER A 100 -5.36 -16.50 0.09
CA SER A 100 -4.45 -17.34 -0.68
C SER A 100 -3.41 -16.47 -1.35
N ALA A 101 -2.14 -16.61 -0.98
CA ALA A 101 -1.01 -15.96 -1.63
C ALA A 101 -0.28 -16.98 -2.50
N GLN A 102 0.09 -16.59 -3.73
CA GLN A 102 0.90 -17.41 -4.61
C GLN A 102 1.79 -16.54 -5.50
N GLY A 103 2.97 -17.04 -5.83
CA GLY A 103 3.93 -16.34 -6.69
C GLY A 103 5.30 -16.99 -6.67
N SER A 104 6.31 -16.21 -7.02
CA SER A 104 7.71 -16.54 -6.87
C SER A 104 8.50 -15.40 -6.24
N TYR A 105 9.67 -15.74 -5.71
CA TYR A 105 10.67 -14.78 -5.28
C TYR A 105 12.06 -15.21 -5.74
N ARG A 106 12.96 -14.24 -5.87
CA ARG A 106 14.40 -14.46 -5.95
C ARG A 106 15.12 -13.45 -5.05
N LEU A 107 16.22 -13.87 -4.44
CA LEU A 107 17.09 -12.97 -3.68
C LEU A 107 18.22 -12.49 -4.60
N ILE A 108 18.41 -11.18 -4.65
CA ILE A 108 19.50 -10.54 -5.40
C ILE A 108 20.41 -9.74 -4.48
N LEU A 109 21.68 -9.68 -4.87
CA LEU A 109 22.67 -8.75 -4.38
C LEU A 109 22.73 -7.58 -5.35
N GLN A 110 22.39 -6.40 -4.88
CA GLN A 110 22.51 -5.17 -5.64
C GLN A 110 23.76 -4.41 -5.15
N LEU A 111 24.74 -4.24 -6.04
CA LEU A 111 25.94 -3.45 -5.78
C LEU A 111 25.83 -2.11 -6.53
N THR A 112 25.90 -1.00 -5.80
CA THR A 112 25.73 0.36 -6.34
C THR A 112 26.94 1.23 -6.01
N ALA A 113 27.47 1.93 -7.01
CA ALA A 113 28.58 2.88 -6.89
C ALA A 113 28.05 4.32 -6.94
N GLU A 114 27.43 4.76 -5.85
CA GLU A 114 26.76 6.07 -5.76
C GLU A 114 25.83 6.29 -6.98
N ASP A 115 25.94 7.43 -7.68
CA ASP A 115 25.14 7.77 -8.86
C ASP A 115 25.73 7.25 -10.20
N LEU A 116 26.80 6.44 -10.18
CA LEU A 116 27.47 6.00 -11.42
C LEU A 116 26.82 4.78 -12.08
N TRP A 117 26.67 3.70 -11.31
CA TRP A 117 26.21 2.41 -11.81
C TRP A 117 25.63 1.55 -10.69
N THR A 118 24.74 0.66 -11.09
CA THR A 118 24.15 -0.39 -10.26
C THR A 118 24.28 -1.72 -10.99
N LYS A 119 24.62 -2.77 -10.26
CA LYS A 119 24.78 -4.13 -10.78
C LYS A 119 24.11 -5.14 -9.86
N ASP A 120 23.17 -5.89 -10.44
CA ASP A 120 22.48 -6.96 -9.73
C ASP A 120 23.13 -8.33 -10.01
N PHE A 121 23.29 -9.14 -8.96
CA PHE A 121 23.76 -10.51 -8.99
C PHE A 121 22.72 -11.43 -8.32
N PRO A 122 22.33 -12.56 -8.92
CA PRO A 122 21.41 -13.50 -8.28
C PRO A 122 22.11 -14.27 -7.15
N LEU A 123 21.59 -14.18 -5.92
CA LEU A 123 22.11 -14.93 -4.76
C LEU A 123 21.51 -16.33 -4.65
N ALA A 124 20.28 -16.49 -5.11
CA ALA A 124 19.57 -17.76 -5.12
C ALA A 124 18.78 -17.94 -6.42
N ALA A 125 18.52 -19.20 -6.79
CA ALA A 125 17.57 -19.52 -7.84
C ALA A 125 16.16 -19.07 -7.44
N GLU A 126 15.32 -18.73 -8.43
CA GLU A 126 13.92 -18.36 -8.22
C GLU A 126 13.14 -19.52 -7.59
N LYS A 127 12.39 -19.22 -6.52
CA LYS A 127 11.57 -20.19 -5.77
C LYS A 127 10.11 -19.77 -5.82
N SER A 128 9.22 -20.74 -6.02
CA SER A 128 7.78 -20.52 -5.94
C SER A 128 7.26 -20.74 -4.52
N PHE A 129 6.24 -19.99 -4.13
CA PHE A 129 5.54 -20.14 -2.84
C PHE A 129 4.03 -20.18 -3.04
N ILE A 130 3.36 -20.91 -2.15
CA ILE A 130 1.90 -20.92 -2.02
C ILE A 130 1.58 -20.92 -0.52
N VAL A 131 0.88 -19.90 -0.05
CA VAL A 131 0.44 -19.76 1.35
C VAL A 131 -1.07 -19.66 1.38
N GLN A 132 -1.72 -20.45 2.22
CA GLN A 132 -3.17 -20.45 2.40
C GLN A 132 -3.51 -20.36 3.89
N GLY A 133 -4.38 -19.40 4.25
CA GLY A 133 -4.82 -19.21 5.62
C GLY A 133 -4.64 -17.77 6.11
N GLN A 134 -4.59 -17.60 7.44
CA GLN A 134 -4.38 -16.30 8.09
C GLN A 134 -2.90 -15.98 8.31
N SER A 135 -1.99 -16.95 8.24
CA SER A 135 -0.56 -16.69 8.37
C SER A 135 0.28 -17.75 7.66
N GLY A 136 1.51 -17.38 7.28
CA GLY A 136 2.50 -18.29 6.73
C GLY A 136 3.77 -17.57 6.30
N ASN A 137 4.84 -18.32 6.08
CA ASN A 137 6.12 -17.78 5.61
C ASN A 137 6.13 -17.79 4.07
N ILE A 138 6.53 -16.68 3.47
CA ILE A 138 6.74 -16.54 2.02
C ILE A 138 8.22 -16.82 1.70
N ILE A 139 9.12 -16.12 2.40
CA ILE A 139 10.57 -16.27 2.30
C ILE A 139 11.08 -16.73 3.66
N LYS A 140 12.00 -17.69 3.68
CA LYS A 140 12.78 -18.09 4.85
C LYS A 140 14.08 -18.73 4.36
N GLU A 141 15.05 -17.89 4.07
CA GLU A 141 16.26 -18.27 3.34
C GLU A 141 17.49 -17.62 3.97
N GLU A 142 18.63 -18.27 3.84
CA GLU A 142 19.94 -17.74 4.23
C GLU A 142 20.80 -17.65 2.97
N VAL A 143 21.37 -16.46 2.73
CA VAL A 143 22.26 -16.19 1.59
C VAL A 143 23.63 -15.76 2.08
N VAL A 144 24.67 -16.28 1.46
CA VAL A 144 26.06 -15.97 1.79
C VAL A 144 26.58 -14.96 0.78
N LEU A 145 27.06 -13.81 1.26
CA LEU A 145 27.76 -12.83 0.45
C LEU A 145 29.27 -13.07 0.60
N ASP A 146 29.93 -13.35 -0.51
CA ASP A 146 31.38 -13.46 -0.56
C ASP A 146 31.99 -12.05 -0.71
N LEU A 147 32.76 -11.62 0.28
CA LEU A 147 33.35 -10.27 0.27
C LEU A 147 34.61 -10.18 -0.59
N GLU A 148 35.23 -11.31 -0.93
CA GLU A 148 36.35 -11.37 -1.88
C GLU A 148 35.84 -11.23 -3.32
N GLU A 149 34.80 -11.96 -3.72
CA GLU A 149 34.19 -11.81 -5.06
C GLU A 149 33.70 -10.37 -5.32
N ILE A 150 33.05 -9.74 -4.34
CA ILE A 150 32.58 -8.34 -4.43
C ILE A 150 33.76 -7.38 -4.62
N LYS A 151 34.85 -7.58 -3.86
CA LYS A 151 36.06 -6.77 -3.92
C LYS A 151 36.80 -6.93 -5.25
N GLU A 152 36.89 -8.15 -5.77
CA GLU A 152 37.47 -8.42 -7.10
C GLU A 152 36.66 -7.74 -8.21
N PHE A 153 35.32 -7.84 -8.16
CA PHE A 153 34.45 -7.17 -9.12
C PHE A 153 34.59 -5.64 -9.07
N ILE A 154 34.62 -5.04 -7.86
CA ILE A 154 34.87 -3.60 -7.70
C ILE A 154 36.22 -3.22 -8.33
N ALA A 155 37.30 -3.92 -7.99
CA ALA A 155 38.64 -3.63 -8.51
C ALA A 155 38.73 -3.79 -10.04
N GLN A 156 37.98 -4.72 -10.64
CA GLN A 156 37.86 -4.84 -12.09
C GLN A 156 37.16 -3.62 -12.69
N VAL A 157 36.01 -3.20 -12.15
CA VAL A 157 35.25 -2.05 -12.66
C VAL A 157 36.02 -0.74 -12.50
N GLU A 158 36.69 -0.51 -11.36
CA GLU A 158 37.55 0.66 -11.17
C GLU A 158 38.67 0.73 -12.22
N LYS A 159 39.29 -0.42 -12.53
CA LYS A 159 40.35 -0.54 -13.55
C LYS A 159 39.83 -0.34 -14.98
N GLU A 160 38.61 -0.78 -15.29
CA GLU A 160 37.99 -0.59 -16.61
C GLU A 160 37.46 0.83 -16.83
N THR A 161 37.10 1.53 -15.76
CA THR A 161 36.49 2.88 -15.82
C THR A 161 37.45 4.03 -15.48
N ASP A 162 38.67 3.73 -15.00
CA ASP A 162 39.64 4.69 -14.46
C ASP A 162 39.04 5.61 -13.37
N ASN A 163 38.10 5.05 -12.58
CA ASN A 163 37.30 5.79 -11.61
C ASN A 163 37.15 4.97 -10.33
N SER A 164 37.92 5.34 -9.30
CA SER A 164 37.83 4.73 -7.98
C SER A 164 36.90 5.47 -7.04
N ARG A 165 36.12 4.72 -6.25
CA ARG A 165 35.18 5.29 -5.27
C ARG A 165 35.58 4.92 -3.85
N ARG A 166 35.16 5.74 -2.90
CA ARG A 166 35.44 5.52 -1.47
C ARG A 166 34.40 4.60 -0.81
N THR A 167 33.17 4.69 -1.29
CA THR A 167 32.00 4.07 -0.68
C THR A 167 31.18 3.43 -1.79
N TYR A 168 30.81 2.17 -1.58
CA TYR A 168 29.86 1.42 -2.38
C TYR A 168 28.67 1.06 -1.49
N PHE A 169 27.53 0.71 -2.09
CA PHE A 169 26.39 0.20 -1.36
C PHE A 169 26.09 -1.22 -1.79
N ILE A 170 25.95 -2.11 -0.82
CA ILE A 170 25.63 -3.53 -1.01
C ILE A 170 24.25 -3.74 -0.41
N ALA A 171 23.26 -4.07 -1.22
CA ALA A 171 21.89 -4.33 -0.76
C ALA A 171 21.46 -5.77 -1.07
N VAL A 172 20.96 -6.49 -0.07
CA VAL A 172 20.26 -7.77 -0.26
C VAL A 172 18.77 -7.47 -0.41
N LYS A 173 18.24 -7.76 -1.60
CA LYS A 173 16.86 -7.44 -1.97
C LYS A 173 16.08 -8.70 -2.40
N PRO A 174 14.90 -8.97 -1.81
CA PRO A 174 13.93 -9.89 -2.38
C PRO A 174 13.20 -9.21 -3.53
N GLU A 175 13.25 -9.83 -4.71
CA GLU A 175 12.29 -9.55 -5.76
C GLU A 175 11.11 -10.51 -5.60
N LEU A 176 10.06 -10.05 -4.90
CA LEU A 176 8.82 -10.79 -4.69
C LEU A 176 7.81 -10.44 -5.80
N VAL A 177 7.32 -11.44 -6.53
CA VAL A 177 6.29 -11.28 -7.55
C VAL A 177 5.19 -12.32 -7.32
N GLY A 178 4.01 -11.85 -6.91
CA GLY A 178 2.88 -12.74 -6.68
C GLY A 178 1.52 -12.05 -6.72
N THR A 179 0.52 -12.78 -6.24
CA THR A 179 -0.87 -12.31 -6.11
C THR A 179 -1.45 -12.78 -4.78
N LEU A 180 -2.16 -11.87 -4.11
CA LEU A 180 -3.03 -12.17 -2.97
C LEU A 180 -4.47 -12.30 -3.46
N VAL A 181 -5.15 -13.38 -3.08
CA VAL A 181 -6.53 -13.65 -3.45
C VAL A 181 -7.42 -13.71 -2.20
N TYR A 182 -8.48 -12.89 -2.20
CA TYR A 182 -9.50 -12.85 -1.16
C TYR A 182 -10.86 -12.53 -1.78
N ASN A 183 -11.91 -13.31 -1.49
CA ASN A 183 -13.28 -13.09 -2.00
C ASN A 183 -13.36 -12.76 -3.52
N GLN A 184 -12.60 -13.48 -4.36
CA GLN A 184 -12.46 -13.26 -5.82
C GLN A 184 -11.77 -11.95 -6.23
N GLN A 185 -11.40 -11.08 -5.29
CA GLN A 185 -10.50 -9.97 -5.54
C GLN A 185 -9.06 -10.47 -5.59
N MET A 186 -8.24 -9.82 -6.43
CA MET A 186 -6.81 -10.06 -6.55
C MET A 186 -6.07 -8.76 -6.29
N LEU A 187 -5.04 -8.79 -5.45
CA LEU A 187 -4.08 -7.71 -5.28
C LEU A 187 -2.69 -8.19 -5.73
N PRO A 188 -1.89 -7.35 -6.40
CA PRO A 188 -0.50 -7.67 -6.66
C PRO A 188 0.26 -7.79 -5.33
N LEU A 189 1.12 -8.80 -5.23
CA LEU A 189 2.05 -8.95 -4.13
C LEU A 189 3.44 -8.58 -4.65
N GLN A 190 3.94 -7.45 -4.21
CA GLN A 190 5.24 -6.88 -4.54
C GLN A 190 5.85 -6.29 -3.27
N GLU A 191 7.16 -6.33 -3.16
CA GLU A 191 7.88 -5.87 -1.98
C GLU A 191 9.14 -5.10 -2.44
N GLU A 192 9.37 -3.94 -1.81
CA GLU A 192 10.43 -3.01 -2.22
C GLU A 192 11.51 -2.81 -1.13
N ASN A 193 11.43 -3.54 -0.02
CA ASN A 193 12.46 -3.50 1.02
C ASN A 193 13.74 -4.22 0.61
N PHE A 194 14.80 -3.94 1.36
CA PHE A 194 16.13 -4.48 1.18
C PHE A 194 16.96 -4.21 2.44
N LEU A 195 17.93 -5.07 2.73
CA LEU A 195 18.94 -4.83 3.76
C LEU A 195 20.16 -4.19 3.09
N GLN A 196 20.46 -2.93 3.38
CA GLN A 196 21.59 -2.21 2.79
C GLN A 196 22.78 -2.09 3.74
N PHE A 197 23.97 -2.19 3.18
CA PHE A 197 25.23 -1.87 3.84
C PHE A 197 25.99 -0.82 3.04
N SER A 198 26.58 0.16 3.72
CA SER A 198 27.68 0.95 3.17
C SER A 198 28.97 0.12 3.26
N TYR A 199 29.68 0.00 2.14
CA TYR A 199 30.90 -0.77 1.98
C TYR A 199 32.05 0.19 1.66
N GLU A 200 32.97 0.35 2.60
CA GLU A 200 34.21 1.08 2.43
C GLU A 200 35.42 0.14 2.62
N PRO A 201 36.61 0.47 2.08
CA PRO A 201 37.80 -0.39 2.19
C PRO A 201 38.28 -0.72 3.63
N LYS A 202 37.69 -0.10 4.65
CA LYS A 202 38.04 -0.28 6.07
C LYS A 202 36.89 -0.74 6.95
N GLU A 203 35.66 -0.56 6.52
CA GLU A 203 34.46 -0.83 7.31
C GLU A 203 33.27 -1.12 6.41
N ILE A 204 32.44 -2.07 6.83
CA ILE A 204 31.09 -2.28 6.32
C ILE A 204 30.14 -1.92 7.47
N LYS A 205 29.13 -1.10 7.18
CA LYS A 205 28.13 -0.64 8.15
C LYS A 205 26.73 -0.92 7.61
N LEU A 206 25.83 -1.34 8.48
CA LEU A 206 24.41 -1.42 8.17
C LEU A 206 23.84 0.00 7.95
N GLU A 207 23.11 0.19 6.86
CA GLU A 207 22.38 1.41 6.53
C GLU A 207 20.87 1.12 6.51
N GLY A 208 20.11 1.80 7.37
CA GLY A 208 18.65 1.68 7.42
C GLY A 208 18.12 0.66 8.43
N GLU A 209 16.95 0.10 8.15
CA GLU A 209 16.17 -0.75 9.06
C GLU A 209 16.35 -2.25 8.73
N GLN A 210 16.10 -3.10 9.73
CA GLN A 210 16.13 -4.58 9.58
C GLN A 210 14.73 -5.20 9.57
N ASP A 211 13.70 -4.44 9.95
CA ASP A 211 12.33 -4.89 10.12
C ASP A 211 11.40 -4.00 9.27
N PHE A 212 10.74 -4.60 8.30
CA PHE A 212 9.89 -3.89 7.35
C PHE A 212 8.44 -4.38 7.40
N PHE A 213 7.52 -3.43 7.25
CA PHE A 213 6.08 -3.67 7.39
C PHE A 213 5.34 -3.13 6.15
N THR A 214 4.61 -4.00 5.45
CA THR A 214 3.76 -3.60 4.30
C THR A 214 2.31 -4.00 4.58
N ASP A 215 1.38 -3.04 4.64
CA ASP A 215 -0.07 -3.31 4.76
C ASP A 215 -0.74 -3.27 3.37
N LEU A 216 -1.40 -4.38 3.03
CA LEU A 216 -2.16 -4.58 1.80
C LEU A 216 -3.63 -4.78 2.18
N THR A 217 -4.46 -3.79 1.86
CA THR A 217 -5.89 -3.77 2.23
C THR A 217 -6.79 -4.16 1.07
N PHE A 218 -7.70 -5.11 1.30
CA PHE A 218 -8.80 -5.43 0.38
C PHE A 218 -9.98 -4.49 0.65
N GLU A 219 -10.43 -3.77 -0.38
CA GLU A 219 -11.56 -2.85 -0.29
C GLU A 219 -12.80 -3.35 -1.04
N LYS A 220 -13.97 -3.18 -0.40
CA LYS A 220 -15.27 -3.47 -1.00
C LYS A 220 -16.06 -2.18 -1.21
N LYS A 221 -16.45 -1.91 -2.44
CA LYS A 221 -17.40 -0.83 -2.76
C LYS A 221 -18.83 -1.25 -2.40
N ILE A 222 -19.39 -0.66 -1.36
CA ILE A 222 -20.78 -0.88 -0.95
C ILE A 222 -21.64 0.27 -1.48
N LYS A 223 -22.73 -0.07 -2.17
CA LYS A 223 -23.69 0.90 -2.71
C LYS A 223 -24.69 1.29 -1.63
N LYS A 224 -24.45 2.42 -0.98
CA LYS A 224 -25.28 2.97 0.09
C LYS A 224 -26.35 3.88 -0.50
N GLN A 225 -27.62 3.60 -0.18
CA GLN A 225 -28.71 4.46 -0.61
C GLN A 225 -28.69 5.74 0.23
N GLN A 226 -28.47 6.89 -0.39
CA GLN A 226 -28.40 8.16 0.34
C GLN A 226 -29.77 8.54 0.94
N SER A 227 -29.70 9.23 2.09
CA SER A 227 -30.85 9.82 2.76
C SER A 227 -30.80 11.33 2.66
N PHE A 228 -31.95 11.96 2.42
CA PHE A 228 -32.09 13.41 2.44
C PHE A 228 -32.47 13.86 3.85
N VAL A 229 -31.65 14.71 4.47
CA VAL A 229 -31.95 15.28 5.78
C VAL A 229 -32.68 16.61 5.59
N PHE A 230 -33.90 16.70 6.11
CA PHE A 230 -34.70 17.92 6.11
C PHE A 230 -35.27 18.16 7.51
N ALA A 231 -35.06 19.37 8.05
CA ALA A 231 -35.48 19.75 9.41
C ALA A 231 -35.08 18.72 10.49
N GLY A 232 -33.85 18.20 10.42
CA GLY A 232 -33.31 17.21 11.37
C GLY A 232 -33.85 15.78 11.21
N LYS A 233 -34.74 15.52 10.24
CA LYS A 233 -35.25 14.17 9.94
C LYS A 233 -34.67 13.64 8.64
N SER A 234 -34.20 12.39 8.65
CA SER A 234 -33.73 11.70 7.45
C SER A 234 -34.89 11.03 6.71
N PHE A 235 -34.93 11.20 5.39
CA PHE A 235 -35.89 10.59 4.49
C PHE A 235 -35.14 9.81 3.40
N SER A 236 -35.68 8.68 2.95
CA SER A 236 -35.15 8.02 1.74
C SER A 236 -35.21 9.00 0.56
N LEU A 237 -34.12 9.18 -0.19
CA LEU A 237 -34.05 10.12 -1.30
C LEU A 237 -35.15 9.88 -2.36
N VAL A 238 -35.57 8.63 -2.56
CA VAL A 238 -36.68 8.27 -3.46
C VAL A 238 -38.01 8.86 -2.98
N LYS A 239 -38.28 8.82 -1.66
CA LYS A 239 -39.48 9.42 -1.06
C LYS A 239 -39.42 10.95 -1.16
N ALA A 240 -38.27 11.54 -0.87
CA ALA A 240 -38.03 12.98 -1.01
C ALA A 240 -38.27 13.46 -2.47
N ARG A 241 -37.65 12.80 -3.46
CA ARG A 241 -37.85 13.10 -4.89
C ARG A 241 -39.32 13.06 -5.28
N ARG A 242 -40.05 12.00 -4.93
CA ARG A 242 -41.49 11.86 -5.24
C ARG A 242 -42.33 12.95 -4.56
N LEU A 243 -42.07 13.22 -3.28
CA LEU A 243 -42.85 14.18 -2.49
C LEU A 243 -42.64 15.62 -2.97
N PHE A 244 -41.40 16.09 -3.11
CA PHE A 244 -41.12 17.46 -3.52
C PHE A 244 -41.51 17.72 -4.98
N THR A 245 -41.20 16.79 -5.90
CA THR A 245 -41.63 16.91 -7.31
C THR A 245 -43.16 16.89 -7.43
N GLY A 246 -43.85 16.02 -6.68
CA GLY A 246 -45.32 15.95 -6.66
C GLY A 246 -45.97 17.23 -6.13
N LEU A 247 -45.45 17.79 -5.03
CA LEU A 247 -45.93 19.07 -4.51
C LEU A 247 -45.67 20.22 -5.49
N ALA A 248 -44.47 20.32 -6.06
CA ALA A 248 -44.12 21.38 -7.01
C ALA A 248 -45.02 21.37 -8.26
N LEU A 249 -45.39 20.19 -8.76
CA LEU A 249 -46.33 20.01 -9.87
C LEU A 249 -47.78 20.36 -9.47
N LEU A 250 -48.24 19.93 -8.29
CA LEU A 250 -49.60 20.25 -7.82
C LEU A 250 -49.82 21.76 -7.66
N PHE A 251 -48.83 22.49 -7.15
CA PHE A 251 -48.89 23.95 -7.07
C PHE A 251 -48.89 24.64 -8.45
N LEU A 252 -48.24 24.04 -9.46
CA LEU A 252 -48.24 24.55 -10.82
C LEU A 252 -49.62 24.35 -11.48
N VAL A 253 -50.21 23.15 -11.34
CA VAL A 253 -51.56 22.83 -11.85
C VAL A 253 -52.66 23.63 -11.14
N TRP A 254 -52.46 24.04 -9.88
CA TRP A 254 -53.42 24.90 -9.17
C TRP A 254 -53.37 26.38 -9.59
N TRP A 255 -52.33 26.79 -10.32
CA TRP A 255 -52.15 28.15 -10.81
C TRP A 255 -52.77 28.35 -12.21
N VAL A 256 -52.70 27.32 -13.05
CA VAL A 256 -53.25 27.28 -14.42
C VAL A 256 -54.78 27.18 -14.41
#